data_AF-A0A509KXZ9-F1
#
_entry.id   AF-A0A509KXZ9-F1
#
_cell.length_a   1.000
_cell.length_b   1.000
_cell.length_c   1.000
_cell.angle_alpha   90.00
_cell.angle_beta   90.00
_cell.angle_gamma   90.00
#
_symmetry.space_group_name_H-M   'P 1'
#
loop_
_entity.id
_entity.type
_entity.pdbx_description
1 polymer ?
#
loop_
_entity_poly.entity_id
_entity_poly.type
_entity_poly.pdbx_seq_one_letter_code
_entity_poly.pdbx_strand_id
1 'polypeptide(L)'
;MEPKNLWKHFEKFLSIPHTSGNEAGMGKYVLAWAAEKGLEAEQDKAGNVVVRVPATAGKENAPVVVLQGHMDMVGEKNSDLDFDFMKDAIQTEMDGDWLTAKGTTLGADNGIGLAAGMAAAEAEGLVHGPLE
;
A
#
# COMPACT_ATOMS: atom_id res chain seq x y z
N MET A 1 8.43 13.10 -6.17
CA MET A 1 8.12 13.39 -4.76
C MET A 1 9.04 12.55 -3.88
N GLU A 2 9.36 13.02 -2.68
CA GLU A 2 10.13 12.25 -1.68
C GLU A 2 9.20 11.82 -0.52
N PRO A 3 9.45 10.68 0.15
CA PRO A 3 10.49 9.69 -0.15
C PRO A 3 10.10 8.80 -1.35
N LYS A 4 11.04 8.56 -2.28
CA LYS A 4 10.77 7.84 -3.55
C LYS A 4 10.10 6.47 -3.38
N ASN A 5 10.53 5.66 -2.42
CA ASN A 5 10.00 4.30 -2.25
C ASN A 5 8.51 4.30 -1.87
N LEU A 6 8.09 5.24 -1.02
CA LEU A 6 6.67 5.39 -0.65
C LEU A 6 5.84 5.74 -1.88
N TRP A 7 6.25 6.75 -2.63
CA TRP A 7 5.49 7.20 -3.81
C TRP A 7 5.46 6.15 -4.92
N LYS A 8 6.51 5.34 -5.07
CA LYS A 8 6.53 4.19 -5.99
C LYS A 8 5.46 3.16 -5.63
N HIS A 9 5.32 2.80 -4.35
CA HIS A 9 4.28 1.86 -3.91
C HIS A 9 2.89 2.47 -4.06
N PHE A 10 2.72 3.72 -3.67
CA PHE A 10 1.43 4.40 -3.80
C PHE A 10 0.97 4.49 -5.26
N GLU A 11 1.85 4.90 -6.18
CA GLU A 11 1.56 4.90 -7.62
C GLU A 11 1.17 3.51 -8.13
N LYS A 12 1.81 2.46 -7.61
CA LYS A 12 1.44 1.08 -7.96
C LYS A 12 0.04 0.72 -7.46
N PHE A 13 -0.36 1.14 -6.27
CA PHE A 13 -1.71 0.89 -5.74
C PHE A 13 -2.79 1.56 -6.59
N LEU A 14 -2.56 2.79 -7.04
CA LEU A 14 -3.48 3.52 -7.92
C LEU A 14 -3.73 2.81 -9.26
N SER A 15 -2.78 1.96 -9.70
CA SER A 15 -2.92 1.12 -10.90
C SER A 15 -3.77 -0.14 -10.70
N ILE A 16 -4.13 -0.49 -9.47
CA ILE A 16 -4.86 -1.71 -9.11
C ILE A 16 -6.25 -1.31 -8.63
N PRO A 17 -7.34 -1.72 -9.29
CA PRO A 17 -8.69 -1.57 -8.74
C PRO A 17 -8.83 -2.22 -7.35
N HIS A 18 -9.22 -1.43 -6.33
CA HIS A 18 -9.23 -1.89 -4.93
C HIS A 18 -10.31 -1.23 -4.07
N THR A 19 -11.51 -0.97 -4.60
CA THR A 19 -12.60 -0.49 -3.75
C THR A 19 -13.00 -1.51 -2.68
N SER A 20 -13.66 -1.06 -1.60
CA SER A 20 -14.17 -1.96 -0.54
C SER A 20 -14.97 -3.14 -1.13
N GLY A 21 -14.59 -4.36 -0.73
CA GLY A 21 -15.08 -5.64 -1.28
C GLY A 21 -14.34 -6.15 -2.53
N ASN A 22 -13.32 -5.44 -3.01
CA ASN A 22 -12.51 -5.78 -4.19
C ASN A 22 -10.99 -5.77 -3.90
N GLU A 23 -10.57 -6.21 -2.72
CA GLU A 23 -9.19 -6.12 -2.21
C GLU A 23 -8.28 -7.24 -2.74
N ALA A 24 -8.85 -8.27 -3.37
CA ALA A 24 -8.11 -9.45 -3.80
C ALA A 24 -6.95 -9.13 -4.76
N GLY A 25 -7.08 -8.08 -5.58
CA GLY A 25 -6.01 -7.60 -6.46
C GLY A 25 -4.83 -7.04 -5.66
N MET A 26 -5.11 -6.21 -4.67
CA MET A 26 -4.10 -5.64 -3.77
C MET A 26 -3.41 -6.71 -2.92
N GLY A 27 -4.17 -7.63 -2.33
CA GLY A 27 -3.60 -8.74 -1.55
C GLY A 27 -2.62 -9.58 -2.38
N LYS A 28 -2.98 -9.93 -3.62
CA LYS A 28 -2.08 -10.64 -4.55
C LYS A 28 -0.80 -9.86 -4.85
N TYR A 29 -0.92 -8.54 -5.03
CA TYR A 29 0.23 -7.68 -5.26
C TYR A 29 1.19 -7.67 -4.06
N VAL A 30 0.67 -7.48 -2.84
CA VAL A 30 1.49 -7.45 -1.62
C VAL A 30 2.20 -8.79 -1.40
N LEU A 31 1.52 -9.92 -1.58
CA LEU A 31 2.13 -11.25 -1.48
C LEU A 31 3.23 -11.48 -2.53
N ALA A 32 2.99 -11.04 -3.78
CA ALA A 32 3.99 -11.15 -4.84
C ALA A 32 5.22 -10.28 -4.57
N TRP A 33 5.02 -9.05 -4.06
CA TRP A 33 6.10 -8.18 -3.62
C TRP A 33 6.91 -8.79 -2.47
N ALA A 34 6.24 -9.36 -1.46
CA ALA A 34 6.93 -10.02 -0.35
C ALA A 34 7.79 -11.19 -0.84
N ALA A 35 7.26 -12.01 -1.75
CA ALA A 35 8.00 -13.11 -2.37
C ALA A 35 9.22 -12.61 -3.19
N GLU A 36 9.09 -11.52 -3.95
CA GLU A 36 10.21 -10.90 -4.68
C GLU A 36 11.33 -10.46 -3.73
N LYS A 37 10.98 -10.03 -2.51
CA LYS A 37 11.92 -9.62 -1.47
C LYS A 37 12.45 -10.77 -0.61
N GLY A 38 11.94 -11.98 -0.81
CA GLY A 38 12.27 -13.13 0.04
C GLY A 38 11.73 -13.01 1.46
N LEU A 39 10.65 -12.25 1.66
CA LEU A 39 9.96 -12.09 2.94
C LEU A 39 8.90 -13.18 3.10
N GLU A 40 8.70 -13.61 4.34
CA GLU A 40 7.58 -14.50 4.67
C GLU A 40 6.28 -13.69 4.66
N ALA A 41 5.26 -14.20 3.99
CA ALA A 41 3.95 -13.58 3.97
C ALA A 41 2.84 -14.64 3.87
N GLU A 42 1.70 -14.34 4.48
CA GLU A 42 0.51 -15.19 4.41
C GLU A 42 -0.76 -14.35 4.28
N GLN A 43 -1.81 -15.00 3.79
CA GLN A 43 -3.15 -14.42 3.69
C GLN A 43 -4.13 -15.30 4.45
N ASP A 44 -4.92 -14.69 5.33
CA ASP A 44 -5.94 -15.41 6.09
C ASP A 44 -7.21 -15.69 5.27
N LYS A 45 -8.18 -16.36 5.88
CA LYS A 45 -9.46 -16.69 5.22
C LYS A 45 -10.35 -15.47 4.94
N ALA A 46 -10.14 -14.37 5.67
CA ALA A 46 -10.87 -13.12 5.47
C ALA A 46 -10.21 -12.24 4.39
N GLY A 47 -9.01 -12.60 3.93
CA GLY A 47 -8.27 -11.87 2.92
C GLY A 47 -7.23 -10.89 3.47
N ASN A 48 -7.06 -10.82 4.80
CA ASN A 48 -6.01 -10.00 5.41
C ASN A 48 -4.64 -10.57 5.07
N VAL A 49 -3.68 -9.69 4.78
CA VAL A 49 -2.30 -10.06 4.45
C VAL A 49 -1.38 -9.58 5.57
N VAL A 50 -0.45 -10.44 5.99
CA VAL A 50 0.65 -10.09 6.89
C VAL A 50 1.98 -10.41 6.18
N VAL A 51 2.96 -9.52 6.32
CA VAL A 51 4.31 -9.68 5.77
C VAL A 51 5.31 -9.52 6.90
N ARG A 52 6.16 -10.52 7.12
CA ARG A 52 7.12 -10.53 8.21
C ARG A 52 8.47 -10.00 7.72
N VAL A 53 8.90 -8.90 8.31
CA VAL A 53 10.18 -8.26 8.02
C VAL A 53 11.15 -8.52 9.19
N PRO A 54 12.33 -9.12 8.94
CA PRO A 54 13.29 -9.39 10.00
C PRO A 54 13.83 -8.08 10.61
N ALA A 55 14.26 -8.16 11.86
CA ALA A 55 14.94 -7.04 12.50
C ALA A 55 16.23 -6.66 11.76
N THR A 56 16.56 -5.37 11.82
CA THR A 56 17.92 -4.92 11.49
C THR A 56 18.93 -5.37 12.54
N ALA A 57 20.21 -5.44 12.15
CA ALA A 57 21.29 -5.92 13.00
C ALA A 57 21.33 -5.21 14.37
N GLY A 58 21.32 -5.99 15.45
CA GLY A 58 21.33 -5.50 16.83
C GLY A 58 19.95 -5.12 17.40
N LYS A 59 18.86 -5.43 16.69
CA LYS A 59 17.47 -5.23 17.12
C LYS A 59 16.64 -6.51 17.15
N GLU A 60 17.27 -7.68 17.09
CA GLU A 60 16.62 -8.98 17.02
C GLU A 60 15.75 -9.30 18.27
N ASN A 61 16.12 -8.75 19.43
CA ASN A 61 15.38 -8.91 20.68
C ASN A 61 14.42 -7.75 20.98
N ALA A 62 14.23 -6.82 20.05
CA ALA A 62 13.22 -5.78 20.21
C ALA A 62 11.82 -6.40 20.09
N PRO A 63 10.80 -5.82 20.75
CA PRO A 63 9.42 -6.22 20.52
C PRO A 63 9.03 -6.10 19.05
N VAL A 64 8.22 -7.05 18.57
CA VAL A 64 7.60 -6.98 17.24
C VAL A 64 6.68 -5.77 17.19
N VAL A 65 6.73 -5.02 16.09
CA VAL A 65 5.82 -3.89 15.83
C VAL A 65 5.01 -4.18 14.59
N VAL A 66 3.68 -4.04 14.70
CA VAL A 66 2.75 -4.20 13.56
C VAL A 66 2.45 -2.84 12.96
N LEU A 67 2.70 -2.67 11.67
CA LEU A 67 2.36 -1.50 10.87
C LEU A 67 1.11 -1.80 10.02
N GLN A 68 -0.04 -1.44 10.54
CA GLN A 68 -1.32 -1.82 9.93
C GLN A 68 -1.88 -0.67 9.06
N GLY A 69 -2.32 -1.04 7.85
CA GLY A 69 -3.15 -0.23 6.96
C GLY A 69 -4.21 -1.09 6.28
N HIS A 70 -5.34 -0.50 5.90
CA HIS A 70 -6.38 -1.20 5.13
C HIS A 70 -6.06 -1.13 3.63
N MET A 71 -6.43 -2.20 2.90
CA MET A 71 -6.09 -2.33 1.47
C MET A 71 -7.13 -1.71 0.55
N ASP A 72 -8.34 -1.47 1.05
CA ASP A 72 -9.43 -0.95 0.25
C ASP A 72 -9.40 0.57 0.14
N MET A 73 -10.16 1.08 -0.81
CA MET A 73 -10.49 2.50 -0.88
C MET A 73 -11.99 2.71 -1.01
N VAL A 74 -12.46 3.86 -0.54
CA VAL A 74 -13.79 4.33 -0.86
C VAL A 74 -13.82 4.72 -2.34
N GLY A 75 -14.75 4.16 -3.12
CA GLY A 75 -14.93 4.45 -4.54
C GLY A 75 -16.04 5.48 -4.78
N GLU A 76 -15.70 6.76 -4.83
CA GLU A 76 -16.63 7.85 -5.14
C GLU A 76 -16.09 8.66 -6.31
N LYS A 77 -16.98 9.14 -7.17
CA LYS A 77 -16.62 9.93 -8.36
C LYS A 77 -17.60 11.06 -8.63
N ASN A 78 -17.12 12.07 -9.33
CA ASN A 78 -17.97 13.13 -9.86
C ASN A 78 -19.02 12.52 -10.81
N SER A 79 -20.22 13.10 -10.82
CA SER A 79 -21.38 12.56 -11.54
C SER A 79 -21.23 12.57 -13.07
N ASP A 80 -20.35 13.39 -13.60
CA ASP A 80 -20.05 13.55 -15.02
C ASP A 80 -18.87 12.69 -15.50
N LEU A 81 -18.19 11.97 -14.59
CA LEU A 81 -17.03 11.15 -14.93
C LEU A 81 -17.45 9.71 -15.31
N ASP A 82 -17.12 9.29 -16.53
CA ASP A 82 -17.15 7.90 -16.94
C ASP A 82 -15.89 7.18 -16.43
N PHE A 83 -16.07 6.30 -15.45
CA PHE A 83 -14.99 5.62 -14.71
C PHE A 83 -15.55 4.36 -14.05
N ASP A 84 -14.89 3.23 -14.27
CA ASP A 84 -15.24 1.93 -13.71
C ASP A 84 -14.21 1.53 -12.64
N PHE A 85 -14.59 1.65 -11.36
CA PHE A 85 -13.75 1.29 -10.21
C PHE A 85 -13.32 -0.18 -10.17
N MET A 86 -13.89 -1.05 -11.00
CA MET A 86 -13.49 -2.46 -11.08
C MET A 86 -12.38 -2.69 -12.12
N LYS A 87 -12.07 -1.71 -12.95
CA LYS A 87 -11.16 -1.87 -14.10
C LYS A 87 -10.14 -0.75 -14.24
N ASP A 88 -10.56 0.49 -13.99
CA ASP A 88 -9.79 1.67 -14.34
C ASP A 88 -8.81 2.03 -13.23
N ALA A 89 -7.63 2.52 -13.63
CA ALA A 89 -6.61 3.03 -12.73
C ALA A 89 -6.95 4.47 -12.31
N ILE A 90 -6.73 4.79 -11.04
CA ILE A 90 -6.90 6.15 -10.51
C ILE A 90 -5.89 7.08 -11.17
N GLN A 91 -6.38 8.15 -11.81
CA GLN A 91 -5.56 9.15 -12.47
C GLN A 91 -5.29 10.31 -11.52
N THR A 92 -4.02 10.66 -11.34
CA THR A 92 -3.62 11.73 -10.40
C THR A 92 -3.36 13.06 -11.10
N GLU A 93 -3.46 14.14 -10.32
CA GLU A 93 -3.00 15.48 -10.70
C GLU A 93 -2.41 16.22 -9.50
N MET A 94 -1.55 17.19 -9.82
CA MET A 94 -1.00 18.12 -8.84
C MET A 94 -1.88 19.38 -8.79
N ASP A 95 -2.42 19.68 -7.62
CA ASP A 95 -3.07 20.96 -7.30
C ASP A 95 -2.20 21.73 -6.30
N GLY A 96 -1.27 22.53 -6.83
CA GLY A 96 -0.21 23.16 -6.03
C GLY A 96 0.66 22.12 -5.33
N ASP A 97 0.59 22.09 -4.01
CA ASP A 97 1.33 21.14 -3.16
C ASP A 97 0.56 19.84 -2.89
N TRP A 98 -0.67 19.72 -3.38
CA TRP A 98 -1.53 18.56 -3.16
C TRP A 98 -1.49 17.60 -4.34
N LEU A 99 -1.41 16.31 -4.04
CA LEU A 99 -1.72 15.25 -4.99
C LEU A 99 -3.20 14.88 -4.82
N THR A 100 -3.97 14.99 -5.90
CA THR A 100 -5.39 14.64 -5.93
C THR A 100 -5.67 13.63 -7.04
N ALA A 101 -6.87 13.06 -7.07
CA ALA A 101 -7.34 12.26 -8.19
C ALA A 101 -8.28 13.08 -9.09
N LYS A 102 -8.26 12.78 -10.39
CA LYS A 102 -9.07 13.45 -11.40
C LYS A 102 -10.52 13.00 -11.33
N GLY A 103 -11.32 13.69 -10.53
CA GLY A 103 -12.77 13.48 -10.44
C GLY A 103 -13.19 12.19 -9.73
N THR A 104 -12.27 11.54 -9.01
CA THR A 104 -12.56 10.39 -8.14
C THR A 104 -11.98 10.64 -6.74
N THR A 105 -12.34 9.79 -5.78
CA THR A 105 -11.51 9.58 -4.60
C THR A 105 -10.12 9.07 -5.01
N LEU A 106 -9.10 9.47 -4.25
CA LEU A 106 -7.71 9.12 -4.54
C LEU A 106 -7.28 7.78 -3.93
N GLY A 107 -7.91 7.34 -2.84
CA GLY A 107 -7.44 6.16 -2.08
C GLY A 107 -6.17 6.44 -1.26
N ALA A 108 -5.86 7.71 -0.98
CA ALA A 108 -4.75 8.07 -0.09
C ALA A 108 -4.93 7.49 1.33
N ASP A 109 -6.17 7.42 1.80
CA ASP A 109 -6.54 6.63 2.97
C ASP A 109 -7.02 5.23 2.54
N ASN A 110 -6.37 4.11 2.91
CA ASN A 110 -5.09 4.03 3.63
C ASN A 110 -3.89 3.72 2.73
N GLY A 111 -4.00 3.96 1.43
CA GLY A 111 -2.92 3.67 0.47
C GLY A 111 -1.58 4.32 0.83
N ILE A 112 -1.55 5.52 1.42
CA ILE A 112 -0.30 6.14 1.89
C ILE A 112 0.29 5.40 3.09
N GLY A 113 -0.54 4.97 4.04
CA GLY A 113 -0.09 4.21 5.22
C GLY A 113 0.48 2.86 4.82
N LEU A 114 -0.22 2.13 3.94
CA LEU A 114 0.24 0.85 3.39
C LEU A 114 1.55 1.02 2.61
N ALA A 115 1.65 2.08 1.79
CA ALA A 115 2.86 2.37 1.02
C ALA A 115 4.04 2.74 1.92
N ALA A 116 3.79 3.42 3.04
CA ALA A 116 4.80 3.73 4.04
C ALA A 116 5.32 2.46 4.74
N GLY A 117 4.45 1.50 5.07
CA GLY A 117 4.85 0.21 5.63
C GLY A 117 5.77 -0.57 4.69
N MET A 118 5.40 -0.68 3.40
CA MET A 118 6.23 -1.32 2.38
C MET A 118 7.55 -0.56 2.15
N ALA A 119 7.52 0.78 2.17
CA ALA A 119 8.73 1.58 2.06
C ALA A 119 9.67 1.40 3.26
N ALA A 120 9.14 1.27 4.47
CA ALA A 120 9.92 0.99 5.67
C ALA A 120 10.61 -0.38 5.59
N ALA A 121 9.91 -1.40 5.07
CA ALA A 121 10.49 -2.73 4.85
C ALA A 121 11.64 -2.75 3.83
N GLU A 122 11.67 -1.79 2.89
CA GLU A 122 12.72 -1.66 1.87
C GLU A 122 13.78 -0.60 2.22
N ALA A 123 13.59 0.16 3.30
CA ALA A 123 14.40 1.34 3.58
C ALA A 123 15.82 0.96 4.00
N GLU A 124 16.79 1.21 3.12
CA GLU A 124 18.20 1.12 3.47
C GLU A 124 18.54 2.12 4.59
N GLY A 125 19.06 1.61 5.71
CA GLY A 125 19.50 2.42 6.84
C GLY A 125 18.41 2.76 7.87
N LEU A 126 17.15 2.32 7.67
CA LEU A 126 16.14 2.40 8.72
C LEU A 126 16.42 1.33 9.78
N VAL A 127 16.68 1.74 11.02
CA VAL A 127 16.92 0.80 12.14
C VAL A 127 15.59 0.44 12.79
N HIS A 128 15.22 -0.85 12.74
CA HIS A 128 13.99 -1.37 13.31
C HIS A 128 14.17 -2.77 13.91
N GLY A 129 13.29 -3.13 14.85
CA GLY A 129 13.08 -4.52 15.30
C GLY A 129 12.31 -5.34 14.25
N PRO A 130 11.83 -6.55 14.57
CA PRO A 130 10.96 -7.27 13.66
C PRO A 130 9.69 -6.46 13.37
N LEU A 131 9.26 -6.41 12.11
CA LEU A 131 8.02 -5.75 11.70
C LEU A 131 7.04 -6.75 11.10
N GLU A 132 5.75 -6.45 11.25
CA GLU A 132 4.62 -7.12 10.59
C GLU A 132 3.63 -6.13 9.98
#